data_AF-A0AAC9IJN4-F1
#
_entry.id   AF-A0AAC9IJN4-F1
#
_cell.length_a   1.000
_cell.length_b   1.000
_cell.length_c   1.000
_cell.angle_alpha   90.00
_cell.angle_beta   90.00
_cell.angle_gamma   90.00
#
_symmetry.space_group_name_H-M   'P 1'
#
loop_
_entity.id
_entity.type
_entity.pdbx_description
1 polymer ?
#
loop_
_entity_poly.entity_id
_entity_poly.type
_entity_poly.pdbx_seq_one_letter_code
_entity_poly.pdbx_strand_id
1 'polypeptide(L)'
;MKISGDKQGLFDELKKRYQYLLDSSYPDDIVSFEEETGICSGDVYMFFTLVAGSLSLVIDHKRIPKKQLNVLRQSFEEQYPQIKTYQHILTSYPLLHSYIQYHEETRKRIIALIQ
;
A
#
# COMPACT_ATOMS: atom_id res chain seq x y z
N MET A 1 4.16 -31.91 2.04
CA MET A 1 4.46 -30.47 2.18
C MET A 1 4.76 -29.88 0.81
N LYS A 2 3.83 -29.08 0.24
CA LYS A 2 4.01 -28.31 -1.01
C LYS A 2 4.23 -26.82 -0.70
N ILE A 3 5.05 -26.51 0.31
CA ILE A 3 5.17 -25.14 0.84
C ILE A 3 5.99 -24.22 -0.10
N SER A 4 6.84 -24.77 -0.98
CA SER A 4 7.69 -23.95 -1.85
C SER A 4 6.96 -23.29 -3.02
N GLY A 5 5.89 -23.90 -3.54
CA GLY A 5 5.14 -23.37 -4.69
C GLY A 5 4.31 -22.13 -4.35
N ASP A 6 3.79 -22.06 -3.12
CA ASP A 6 2.94 -20.97 -2.65
C ASP A 6 3.74 -19.66 -2.45
N LYS A 7 4.94 -19.75 -1.86
CA LYS A 7 5.83 -18.59 -1.68
C LYS A 7 6.38 -18.06 -3.00
N GLN A 8 6.68 -18.93 -3.97
CA GLN A 8 7.12 -18.49 -5.30
C GLN A 8 6.00 -17.75 -6.04
N GLY A 9 4.77 -18.28 -6.02
CA GLY A 9 3.61 -17.61 -6.64
C GLY A 9 3.33 -16.24 -6.03
N LEU A 10 3.43 -16.12 -4.70
CA LEU A 10 3.27 -14.84 -4.01
C LEU A 10 4.37 -13.84 -4.37
N PHE A 11 5.62 -14.29 -4.50
CA PHE A 11 6.72 -13.45 -4.94
C PHE A 11 6.53 -12.94 -6.38
N ASP A 12 6.11 -13.81 -7.31
CA ASP A 12 5.84 -13.45 -8.69
C ASP A 12 4.71 -12.41 -8.80
N GLU A 13 3.69 -12.53 -7.95
CA GLU A 13 2.64 -11.53 -7.86
C GLU A 13 3.15 -10.19 -7.33
N LEU A 14 3.95 -10.20 -6.26
CA LEU A 14 4.57 -9.00 -5.71
C LEU A 14 5.47 -8.31 -6.75
N LYS A 15 6.14 -9.07 -7.61
CA LYS A 15 6.94 -8.53 -8.73
C LYS A 15 6.06 -7.81 -9.75
N LYS A 16 4.92 -8.40 -10.13
CA LYS A 16 3.93 -7.72 -11.01
C LYS A 16 3.38 -6.46 -10.36
N ARG A 17 3.11 -6.51 -9.05
CA ARG A 17 2.64 -5.35 -8.31
C ARG A 17 3.67 -4.23 -8.28
N TYR A 18 4.93 -4.57 -8.10
CA TYR A 18 6.03 -3.60 -8.12
C TYR A 18 6.14 -2.92 -9.48
N GLN A 19 6.06 -3.68 -10.57
CA GLN A 19 6.07 -3.12 -11.93
C GLN A 19 4.91 -2.14 -12.14
N TYR A 20 3.69 -2.52 -11.75
CA TYR A 20 2.54 -1.63 -11.84
C TYR A 20 2.75 -0.32 -11.05
N LEU A 21 3.34 -0.38 -9.85
CA LEU A 21 3.63 0.83 -9.06
C LEU A 21 4.68 1.74 -9.72
N LEU A 22 5.63 1.19 -10.48
CA LEU A 22 6.61 1.97 -11.24
C LEU A 22 6.00 2.65 -12.47
N ASP A 23 5.02 1.98 -13.10
CA ASP A 23 4.39 2.47 -14.33
C ASP A 23 3.18 3.38 -14.06
N SER A 24 2.61 3.33 -12.85
CA SER A 24 1.40 4.07 -12.50
C SER A 24 1.69 5.49 -12.06
N SER A 25 0.82 6.41 -12.47
CA SER A 25 0.78 7.76 -11.90
C SER A 25 0.02 7.74 -10.58
N TYR A 26 0.36 8.68 -9.68
CA TYR A 26 -0.46 8.92 -8.49
C TYR A 26 -1.87 9.41 -8.89
N PRO A 27 -2.89 9.10 -8.06
CA PRO A 27 -4.25 9.56 -8.31
C PRO A 27 -4.30 11.10 -8.31
N ASP A 28 -4.85 11.69 -9.37
CA ASP A 28 -5.00 13.14 -9.52
C ASP A 28 -6.12 13.71 -8.64
N ASP A 29 -7.15 12.90 -8.38
CA ASP A 29 -8.31 13.22 -7.55
C ASP A 29 -7.98 13.37 -6.04
N ILE A 30 -6.74 13.08 -5.63
CA ILE A 30 -6.29 13.27 -4.23
C ILE A 30 -6.23 14.74 -3.80
N VAL A 31 -5.98 15.67 -4.73
CA VAL A 31 -5.96 17.11 -4.44
C VAL A 31 -7.37 17.57 -4.09
N SER A 32 -8.36 17.15 -4.87
CA SER A 32 -9.76 17.45 -4.59
C SER A 32 -10.26 16.79 -3.30
N PHE A 33 -9.80 15.58 -2.99
CA PHE A 33 -10.09 14.93 -1.71
C PHE A 33 -9.52 15.71 -0.51
N GLU A 34 -8.29 16.22 -0.62
CA GLU A 34 -7.68 17.07 0.40
C GLU A 34 -8.45 18.38 0.58
N GLU A 35 -8.86 19.03 -0.52
CA GLU A 35 -9.66 20.26 -0.48
C GLU A 35 -11.03 20.05 0.19
N GLU A 36 -11.70 18.93 -0.07
CA GLU A 36 -13.03 18.63 0.50
C GLU A 36 -12.96 18.21 1.97
N THR A 37 -11.97 17.39 2.33
CA THR A 37 -11.94 16.73 3.65
C THR A 37 -11.01 17.41 4.64
N GLY A 38 -10.04 18.21 4.17
CA GLY A 38 -8.93 18.74 4.95
C GLY A 38 -7.89 17.69 5.34
N ILE A 39 -7.99 16.46 4.82
CA ILE A 39 -6.97 15.42 5.05
C ILE A 39 -5.76 15.71 4.16
N CYS A 40 -4.60 15.87 4.81
CA CYS A 40 -3.33 16.08 4.13
C CYS A 40 -3.03 14.93 3.16
N SER A 41 -2.89 15.22 1.86
CA SER A 41 -2.47 14.22 0.87
C SER A 41 -1.09 13.62 1.19
N GLY A 42 -0.22 14.39 1.87
CA GLY A 42 1.07 13.93 2.37
C GLY A 42 0.99 12.69 3.26
N ASP A 43 -0.02 12.59 4.11
CA ASP A 43 -0.25 11.42 4.96
C ASP A 43 -0.51 10.18 4.10
N VAL A 44 -1.34 10.32 3.07
CA VAL A 44 -1.66 9.24 2.15
C VAL A 44 -0.43 8.85 1.31
N TYR A 45 0.36 9.82 0.84
CA TYR A 45 1.62 9.55 0.12
C TYR A 45 2.66 8.83 0.98
N MET A 46 2.69 9.11 2.29
CA MET A 46 3.57 8.39 3.22
C MET A 46 3.22 6.91 3.31
N PHE A 47 1.93 6.55 3.30
CA PHE A 47 1.50 5.16 3.21
C PHE A 47 1.95 4.51 1.90
N PHE A 48 1.73 5.18 0.77
CA PHE A 48 2.13 4.65 -0.54
C PHE A 48 3.64 4.40 -0.61
N THR A 49 4.43 5.36 -0.13
CA THR A 49 5.89 5.27 -0.06
C THR A 49 6.35 4.15 0.86
N LEU A 50 5.70 3.96 2.01
CA LEU A 50 6.00 2.85 2.93
C LEU A 50 5.82 1.50 2.23
N VAL A 51 4.70 1.30 1.53
CA VAL A 51 4.40 0.04 0.84
C VAL A 51 5.33 -0.18 -0.35
N ALA A 52 5.49 0.80 -1.23
CA ALA A 52 6.35 0.70 -2.41
C ALA A 52 7.83 0.51 -2.03
N GLY A 53 8.31 1.25 -1.02
CA GLY A 53 9.65 1.10 -0.49
C GLY A 53 9.87 -0.28 0.15
N SER A 54 8.90 -0.78 0.92
CA SER A 54 8.96 -2.15 1.47
C SER A 54 8.97 -3.21 0.38
N LEU A 55 8.16 -3.02 -0.67
CA LEU A 55 8.09 -3.92 -1.81
C LEU A 55 9.42 -3.96 -2.56
N SER A 56 10.05 -2.82 -2.82
CA SER A 56 11.36 -2.77 -3.49
C SER A 56 12.43 -3.60 -2.76
N LEU A 57 12.44 -3.56 -1.43
CA LEU A 57 13.33 -4.39 -0.62
C LEU A 57 13.06 -5.88 -0.80
N VAL A 58 11.77 -6.28 -0.84
CA VAL A 58 11.39 -7.67 -1.08
C VAL A 58 11.85 -8.14 -2.46
N ILE A 59 11.62 -7.34 -3.50
CA ILE A 59 12.02 -7.66 -4.88
C ILE A 59 13.55 -7.79 -5.01
N ASP A 60 14.29 -6.95 -4.30
CA ASP A 60 15.75 -7.00 -4.24
C ASP A 60 16.30 -8.12 -3.34
N HIS A 61 15.43 -8.98 -2.78
CA HIS A 61 15.78 -10.00 -1.79
C HIS A 61 16.48 -9.43 -0.54
N LYS A 62 16.18 -8.17 -0.20
CA LYS A 62 16.68 -7.47 0.99
C LYS A 62 15.69 -7.61 2.15
N ARG A 63 16.21 -7.55 3.37
CA ARG A 63 15.40 -7.55 4.59
C ARG A 63 14.77 -6.18 4.81
N ILE A 64 13.46 -6.16 5.13
CA ILE A 64 12.78 -4.94 5.58
C ILE A 64 13.27 -4.55 6.98
N PRO A 65 13.71 -3.29 7.21
CA PRO A 65 14.09 -2.80 8.54
C PRO A 65 12.98 -3.00 9.57
N LYS A 66 13.35 -3.38 10.82
CA LYS A 66 12.38 -3.72 11.87
C LYS A 66 11.36 -2.61 12.15
N LYS A 67 11.79 -1.35 12.18
CA LYS A 67 10.88 -0.20 12.39
C LYS A 67 9.87 -0.09 11.25
N GLN A 68 10.34 -0.15 10.00
CA GLN A 68 9.49 -0.12 8.80
C GLN A 68 8.50 -1.29 8.79
N LEU A 69 8.96 -2.50 9.10
CA LEU A 69 8.10 -3.68 9.20
C LEU A 69 7.01 -3.53 10.27
N ASN A 70 7.32 -2.91 11.41
CA ASN A 70 6.32 -2.68 12.46
C ASN A 70 5.21 -1.73 11.99
N VAL A 71 5.56 -0.67 11.23
CA VAL A 71 4.56 0.22 10.64
C VAL A 71 3.77 -0.50 9.54
N LEU A 72 4.45 -1.25 8.66
CA LEU A 72 3.83 -1.99 7.55
C LEU A 72 2.79 -3.03 8.01
N ARG A 73 2.86 -3.51 9.26
CA ARG A 73 1.86 -4.41 9.84
C ARG A 73 0.52 -3.74 10.07
N GLN A 74 0.50 -2.42 10.25
CA GLN A 74 -0.72 -1.64 10.39
C GLN A 74 -1.35 -1.39 9.02
N SER A 75 -2.64 -1.62 8.91
CA SER A 75 -3.47 -1.21 7.76
C SER A 75 -3.49 0.30 7.59
N PHE A 76 -3.88 0.76 6.40
CA PHE A 76 -4.09 2.17 6.13
C PHE A 76 -4.98 2.86 7.18
N GLU A 77 -6.10 2.24 7.55
CA GLU A 77 -7.03 2.82 8.52
C GLU A 77 -6.53 2.81 9.97
N GLU A 78 -5.58 1.92 10.31
CA GLU A 78 -4.91 1.95 11.61
C GLU A 78 -3.88 3.07 11.69
N GLN A 79 -3.21 3.38 10.56
CA GLN A 79 -2.24 4.47 10.48
C GLN A 79 -2.91 5.84 10.41
N TYR A 80 -4.06 5.94 9.75
CA TYR A 80 -4.80 7.19 9.55
C TYR A 80 -6.27 7.06 10.00
N PRO A 81 -6.54 6.95 11.32
CA PRO A 81 -7.89 6.76 11.85
C PRO A 81 -8.88 7.85 11.44
N GLN A 82 -8.40 9.07 11.17
CA GLN A 82 -9.20 10.21 10.72
C GLN A 82 -9.94 9.93 9.40
N ILE A 83 -9.40 9.06 8.55
CA ILE A 83 -10.01 8.70 7.26
C ILE A 83 -11.31 7.92 7.44
N LYS A 84 -11.50 7.23 8.58
CA LYS A 84 -12.74 6.48 8.84
C LYS A 84 -13.97 7.39 8.81
N THR A 85 -13.84 8.62 9.26
CA THR A 85 -14.91 9.63 9.19
C THR A 85 -15.32 9.94 7.75
N TYR A 86 -14.39 9.78 6.80
CA TYR A 86 -14.54 10.13 5.39
C TYR A 86 -14.65 8.92 4.47
N GLN A 87 -14.82 7.69 4.99
CA GLN A 87 -14.98 6.48 4.16
C GLN A 87 -16.09 6.63 3.11
N HIS A 88 -17.21 7.25 3.49
CA HIS A 88 -18.34 7.51 2.61
C HIS A 88 -18.02 8.55 1.51
N ILE A 89 -17.08 9.47 1.78
CA ILE A 89 -16.59 10.44 0.80
C ILE A 89 -15.56 9.79 -0.11
N LEU A 90 -14.67 8.95 0.43
CA LEU A 90 -13.61 8.27 -0.32
C LEU A 90 -14.15 7.46 -1.51
N THR A 91 -15.36 6.92 -1.41
CA THR A 91 -16.00 6.22 -2.54
C THR A 91 -16.36 7.11 -3.73
N SER A 92 -16.44 8.43 -3.52
CA SER A 92 -16.62 9.44 -4.59
C SER A 92 -15.31 9.77 -5.31
N TYR A 93 -14.18 9.28 -4.81
CA TYR A 93 -12.82 9.47 -5.35
C TYR A 93 -12.28 8.11 -5.83
N PRO A 94 -12.77 7.58 -6.97
CA PRO A 94 -12.52 6.20 -7.37
C PRO A 94 -11.05 5.92 -7.67
N LEU A 95 -10.29 6.89 -8.16
CA LEU A 95 -8.87 6.69 -8.44
C LEU A 95 -8.11 6.58 -7.13
N LEU A 96 -8.25 7.56 -6.22
CA LEU A 96 -7.66 7.51 -4.89
C LEU A 96 -8.07 6.24 -4.12
N HIS A 97 -9.36 5.91 -4.10
CA HIS A 97 -9.86 4.74 -3.39
C HIS A 97 -9.26 3.44 -3.93
N SER A 98 -9.24 3.27 -5.26
CA SER A 98 -8.63 2.09 -5.89
C SER A 98 -7.12 2.01 -5.60
N TYR A 99 -6.42 3.15 -5.59
CA TYR A 99 -5.00 3.21 -5.34
C TYR A 99 -4.66 2.87 -3.87
N ILE A 100 -5.46 3.34 -2.92
CA ILE A 100 -5.35 2.94 -1.50
C ILE A 100 -5.58 1.45 -1.34
N GLN A 101 -6.66 0.91 -1.92
CA GLN A 101 -6.94 -0.53 -1.89
C GLN A 101 -5.79 -1.34 -2.48
N TYR A 102 -5.22 -0.88 -3.60
CA TYR A 102 -4.09 -1.53 -4.24
C TYR A 102 -2.87 -1.60 -3.30
N HIS A 103 -2.54 -0.51 -2.62
CA HIS A 103 -1.44 -0.45 -1.66
C HIS A 103 -1.72 -1.32 -0.43
N GLU A 104 -2.95 -1.31 0.09
CA GLU A 104 -3.37 -2.13 1.22
C GLU A 104 -3.29 -3.63 0.90
N GLU A 105 -3.70 -4.06 -0.29
CA GLU A 105 -3.54 -5.45 -0.73
C GLU A 105 -2.08 -5.83 -0.96
N THR A 106 -1.28 -4.90 -1.50
CA THR A 106 0.16 -5.10 -1.65
C THR A 106 0.83 -5.29 -0.29
N ARG A 107 0.49 -4.45 0.69
CA ARG A 107 0.96 -4.53 2.07
C ARG A 107 0.66 -5.90 2.67
N LYS A 108 -0.59 -6.37 2.58
CA LYS A 108 -0.99 -7.70 3.09
C LYS A 108 -0.15 -8.82 2.49
N ARG A 109 0.13 -8.76 1.19
CA ARG A 109 0.93 -9.77 0.48
C ARG A 109 2.40 -9.74 0.86
N ILE A 110 2.98 -8.56 1.08
CA ILE A 110 4.33 -8.43 1.66
C ILE A 110 4.37 -9.13 3.02
N ILE A 111 3.40 -8.84 3.91
CA ILE A 111 3.32 -9.46 5.23
C ILE A 111 3.16 -10.98 5.15
N ALA A 112 2.31 -11.49 4.25
CA ALA A 112 2.11 -12.92 4.07
C ALA A 112 3.37 -13.65 3.57
N LEU A 113 4.20 -13.01 2.72
CA LEU A 113 5.42 -13.63 2.20
C LEU A 113 6.50 -13.80 3.28
N ILE A 114 6.64 -12.78 4.13
CA ILE A 114 7.69 -12.69 5.16
C ILE A 114 7.34 -13.41 6.47
N GLN A 115 6.08 -13.84 6.64
CA GLN A 115 5.63 -14.71 7.73
C GLN A 115 5.97 -16.18 7.43
#